data_AF-A0A3S5BNE0-F1
#
_entry.id   AF-A0A3S5BNE0-F1
#
_cell.length_a   1.000
_cell.length_b   1.000
_cell.length_c   1.000
_cell.angle_alpha   90.00
_cell.angle_beta   90.00
_cell.angle_gamma   90.00
#
_symmetry.space_group_name_H-M   'P 1'
#
loop_
_entity.id
_entity.type
_entity.pdbx_description
1 polymer ?
#
loop_
_entity_poly.entity_id
_entity_poly.type
_entity_poly.pdbx_seq_one_letter_code
_entity_poly.pdbx_strand_id
1 'polypeptide(L)'
;MINHLFNAGDDASNNVGTTPCPSRSFTPEPIVASFQRAAREGIHRTVHAGENSPASAVLEAIEEMQAERIGHGYSGLLDNQVYQAILLQSKPGIHFEACDICSFF
;
A
#
# COMPACT_ATOMS: atom_id res chain seq x y z
N MET A 1 7.37 0.78 -19.85
CA MET A 1 7.22 1.13 -18.42
C MET A 1 5.97 1.97 -18.29
N ILE A 2 4.87 1.39 -17.81
CA ILE A 2 3.67 2.16 -17.49
C ILE A 2 3.86 2.64 -16.05
N ASN A 3 4.22 3.92 -15.91
CA ASN A 3 4.42 4.60 -14.64
C ASN A 3 3.06 5.14 -14.14
N HIS A 4 2.10 4.26 -13.87
CA HIS A 4 0.87 4.63 -13.18
C HIS A 4 1.08 4.41 -11.68
N LEU A 5 1.62 5.44 -11.02
CA LEU A 5 1.55 5.59 -9.58
C LEU A 5 0.08 5.77 -9.21
N PHE A 6 -0.58 4.72 -8.76
CA PHE A 6 -1.85 4.85 -8.06
C PHE A 6 -1.52 5.08 -6.59
N ASN A 7 -1.89 6.26 -6.09
CA ASN A 7 -1.71 6.61 -4.70
C ASN A 7 -2.86 6.02 -3.88
N ALA A 8 -2.56 5.06 -3.00
CA ALA A 8 -3.54 4.55 -2.06
C ALA A 8 -3.68 5.59 -0.92
N GLY A 9 -4.39 6.70 -1.17
CA GLY A 9 -4.77 7.64 -0.09
C GLY A 9 -4.99 9.13 -0.40
N ASP A 10 -4.89 9.62 -1.65
CA ASP A 10 -4.92 11.09 -1.89
C ASP A 10 -6.30 11.75 -1.88
N ASP A 11 -7.39 11.00 -1.76
CA ASP A 11 -8.76 11.55 -1.69
C ASP A 11 -9.27 11.80 -0.26
N ALA A 12 -8.38 11.77 0.74
CA ALA A 12 -8.64 12.20 2.12
C ALA A 12 -8.80 13.74 2.23
N SER A 13 -9.68 14.33 1.41
CA SER A 13 -10.16 15.68 1.65
C SER A 13 -10.95 15.71 2.97
N ASN A 14 -10.35 16.31 4.00
CA ASN A 14 -10.99 16.79 5.23
C ASN A 14 -11.79 15.78 6.07
N ASN A 15 -11.17 14.73 6.59
CA ASN A 15 -11.64 14.18 7.87
C ASN A 15 -10.48 13.88 8.82
N VAL A 16 -10.29 14.83 9.73
CA VAL A 16 -9.57 14.67 10.99
C VAL A 16 -10.08 13.38 11.68
N GLY A 17 -9.20 12.39 11.83
CA GLY A 17 -9.32 11.40 12.91
C GLY A 17 -10.36 10.28 12.77
N THR A 18 -10.72 9.82 11.57
CA THR A 18 -11.52 8.60 11.45
C THR A 18 -10.63 7.43 11.03
N THR A 19 -10.29 6.56 11.98
CA THR A 19 -10.05 5.15 11.67
C THR A 19 -11.17 4.69 10.73
N PRO A 20 -10.86 4.11 9.56
CA PRO A 20 -11.92 3.60 8.71
C PRO A 20 -12.71 2.57 9.50
N CYS A 21 -14.03 2.57 9.34
CA CYS A 21 -14.86 1.44 9.73
C CYS A 21 -14.22 0.16 9.14
N PRO A 22 -14.11 -0.96 9.88
CA PRO A 22 -13.34 -2.15 9.47
C PRO A 22 -13.76 -2.78 8.13
N SER A 23 -14.79 -2.26 7.46
CA SER A 23 -15.30 -2.73 6.18
C SER A 23 -14.97 -1.83 4.98
N ARG A 24 -14.29 -0.68 5.13
CA ARG A 24 -14.04 0.24 4.02
C ARG A 24 -12.57 0.26 3.63
N SER A 25 -12.27 -0.27 2.45
CA SER A 25 -10.95 -0.24 1.81
C SER A 25 -10.53 1.20 1.48
N PHE A 26 -9.22 1.47 1.61
CA PHE A 26 -8.60 2.76 1.28
C PHE A 26 -8.57 3.01 -0.22
N THR A 27 -8.57 1.94 -1.01
CA THR A 27 -8.45 1.98 -2.46
C THR A 27 -9.80 1.71 -3.12
N PRO A 28 -10.25 2.54 -4.08
CA PRO A 28 -11.43 2.24 -4.88
C PRO A 28 -11.35 0.84 -5.52
N GLU A 29 -12.45 0.08 -5.46
CA GLU A 29 -12.53 -1.30 -5.98
C GLU A 29 -12.04 -1.46 -7.43
N PRO A 30 -12.34 -0.54 -8.38
CA PRO A 30 -11.85 -0.68 -9.76
C PRO A 30 -10.32 -0.67 -9.88
N ILE A 31 -9.63 0.02 -8.96
CA ILE A 31 -8.17 0.06 -8.91
C ILE A 31 -7.66 -1.29 -8.39
N VAL A 32 -8.23 -1.80 -7.29
CA VAL A 32 -7.88 -3.13 -6.75
C VAL A 32 -8.07 -4.21 -7.81
N ALA A 33 -9.20 -4.20 -8.52
CA ALA A 33 -9.50 -5.14 -9.60
C ALA A 33 -8.46 -5.09 -10.74
N SER A 34 -7.95 -3.90 -11.04
CA SER A 34 -6.90 -3.70 -12.05
C SER A 34 -5.56 -4.32 -11.62
N PHE A 35 -5.18 -4.16 -10.36
CA PHE A 35 -3.97 -4.78 -9.79
C PHE A 35 -4.09 -6.30 -9.73
N GLN A 36 -5.24 -6.83 -9.32
CA GLN A 36 -5.50 -8.26 -9.33
C GLN A 36 -5.47 -8.83 -10.75
N ARG A 37 -5.96 -8.08 -11.75
CA ARG A 37 -5.82 -8.48 -13.16
C ARG A 37 -4.36 -8.51 -13.58
N ALA A 38 -3.59 -7.48 -13.23
CA ALA A 38 -2.15 -7.44 -13.51
C ALA A 38 -1.43 -8.64 -12.90
N ALA A 39 -1.77 -9.05 -11.67
CA ALA A 39 -1.23 -10.25 -11.04
C ALA A 39 -1.53 -11.54 -11.83
N ARG A 40 -2.77 -11.69 -12.33
CA ARG A 40 -3.17 -12.85 -13.16
C ARG A 40 -2.43 -12.89 -14.50
N GLU A 41 -2.11 -11.74 -15.07
CA GLU A 41 -1.36 -11.62 -16.33
C GLU A 41 0.16 -11.69 -16.13
N GLY A 42 0.65 -11.89 -14.89
CA GLY A 42 2.08 -11.95 -14.59
C GLY A 42 2.79 -10.60 -14.67
N ILE A 43 2.06 -9.48 -14.62
CA ILE A 43 2.62 -8.13 -14.63
C ILE A 43 3.01 -7.75 -13.19
N HIS A 44 4.29 -7.48 -12.95
CA HIS A 44 4.81 -7.05 -11.64
C HIS A 44 4.18 -5.74 -11.17
N ARG A 45 3.92 -5.64 -9.85
CA ARG A 45 3.16 -4.55 -9.23
C ARG A 45 3.99 -3.87 -8.13
N THR A 46 4.01 -2.54 -8.16
CA THR A 46 4.44 -1.70 -7.03
C THR A 46 3.29 -0.76 -6.67
N VAL A 47 3.13 -0.43 -5.39
CA VAL A 47 2.08 0.46 -4.90
C VAL A 47 2.72 1.49 -3.96
N HIS A 48 2.36 2.76 -4.15
CA HIS A 48 2.71 3.80 -3.21
C HIS A 48 1.74 3.74 -2.02
N ALA A 49 2.26 3.46 -0.82
CA ALA A 49 1.46 3.37 0.40
C ALA A 49 2.35 3.61 1.62
N GLY A 50 1.78 4.16 2.69
CA GLY A 50 2.48 4.34 3.96
C GLY A 50 3.42 5.54 4.03
N GLU A 51 3.35 6.48 3.07
CA GLU A 51 3.94 7.81 3.18
C GLU A 51 3.02 8.73 4.01
N ASN A 52 1.83 9.04 3.47
CA ASN A 52 0.79 9.83 4.14
C ASN A 52 -0.42 8.98 4.59
N SER A 53 -0.40 7.66 4.32
CA SER A 53 -1.48 6.74 4.64
C SER A 53 -1.14 5.81 5.83
N PRO A 54 -2.15 5.31 6.57
CA PRO A 54 -1.93 4.47 7.74
C PRO A 54 -1.30 3.12 7.37
N ALA A 55 -0.75 2.42 8.37
CA ALA A 55 -0.11 1.12 8.19
C ALA A 55 -1.04 0.06 7.57
N SER A 56 -2.35 0.15 7.83
CA SER A 56 -3.35 -0.73 7.22
C SER A 56 -3.49 -0.56 5.71
N ALA A 57 -3.17 0.62 5.15
CA ALA A 57 -3.12 0.82 3.70
C ALA A 57 -1.94 0.08 3.07
N VAL A 58 -0.80 -0.02 3.79
CA VAL A 58 0.34 -0.84 3.35
C VAL A 58 -0.05 -2.32 3.31
N LEU A 59 -0.79 -2.78 4.32
CA LEU A 59 -1.27 -4.16 4.37
C LEU A 59 -2.28 -4.44 3.23
N GLU A 60 -3.22 -3.52 2.97
CA GLU A 60 -4.15 -3.62 1.85
C GLU A 60 -3.42 -3.70 0.50
N ALA A 61 -2.38 -2.91 0.30
CA ALA A 61 -1.58 -2.96 -0.93
C ALA A 61 -0.91 -4.34 -1.13
N ILE A 62 -0.40 -4.94 -0.06
CA ILE A 62 0.26 -6.25 -0.10
C ILE A 62 -0.76 -7.39 -0.30
N GLU A 63 -1.89 -7.33 0.40
CA GLU A 63 -2.87 -8.41 0.45
C GLU A 63 -3.86 -8.34 -0.72
N GLU A 64 -4.48 -7.19 -0.98
CA GLU A 64 -5.54 -7.06 -1.96
C GLU A 64 -5.01 -6.74 -3.36
N MET A 65 -4.03 -5.83 -3.45
CA MET A 65 -3.41 -5.42 -4.71
C MET A 65 -2.24 -6.31 -5.13
N GLN A 66 -1.87 -7.29 -4.27
CA GLN A 66 -0.77 -8.23 -4.50
C GLN A 66 0.54 -7.51 -4.83
N ALA A 67 0.80 -6.37 -4.18
CA ALA A 67 2.02 -5.60 -4.42
C ALA A 67 3.26 -6.41 -4.04
N GLU A 68 4.29 -6.37 -4.89
CA GLU A 68 5.58 -7.02 -4.63
C GLU A 68 6.57 -6.02 -4.02
N ARG A 69 6.34 -4.73 -4.28
CA ARG A 69 7.13 -3.61 -3.79
C ARG A 69 6.20 -2.50 -3.30
N ILE A 70 6.63 -1.80 -2.26
CA ILE A 70 5.90 -0.68 -1.67
C ILE A 70 6.75 0.56 -1.78
N GLY A 71 6.23 1.58 -2.47
CA GLY A 71 6.79 2.93 -2.44
C GLY A 71 6.65 3.51 -1.04
N HIS A 72 7.75 3.97 -0.45
CA HIS A 72 7.84 4.49 0.91
C HIS A 72 7.57 3.42 1.98
N GLY A 73 6.31 3.23 2.39
CA GLY A 73 5.90 2.21 3.37
C GLY A 73 6.30 2.47 4.83
N TYR A 74 6.66 3.71 5.18
CA TYR A 74 7.16 4.06 6.51
C TYR A 74 6.18 3.71 7.64
N SER A 75 4.90 4.04 7.49
CA SER A 75 3.89 3.76 8.52
C SER A 75 3.73 2.26 8.80
N GLY A 76 3.90 1.40 7.79
CA GLY A 76 3.88 -0.06 7.94
C GLY A 76 5.05 -0.63 8.73
N LEU A 77 6.21 0.03 8.71
CA LEU A 77 7.39 -0.34 9.49
C LEU A 77 7.30 0.14 10.95
N LEU A 78 6.56 1.22 11.20
CA LEU A 78 6.38 1.80 12.54
C LEU A 78 5.27 1.11 13.34
N ASP A 79 4.30 0.49 12.67
CA ASP A 79 3.26 -0.32 13.31
C ASP A 79 3.76 -1.75 13.55
N ASN A 80 3.86 -2.15 14.81
CA ASN A 80 4.38 -3.48 15.17
C ASN A 80 3.51 -4.61 14.64
N GLN A 81 2.18 -4.45 14.63
CA GLN A 81 1.27 -5.52 14.18
C GLN A 81 1.39 -5.73 12.67
N VAL A 82 1.39 -4.64 11.90
CA VAL A 82 1.56 -4.71 10.45
C VAL A 82 2.96 -5.20 10.09
N TYR A 83 4.00 -4.72 10.78
CA TYR A 83 5.36 -5.18 10.57
C TYR A 83 5.50 -6.70 10.80
N GLN A 84 4.94 -7.23 11.88
CA GLN A 84 4.93 -8.68 12.13
C GLN A 84 4.15 -9.44 11.07
N ALA A 85 2.99 -8.93 10.62
CA ALA A 85 2.23 -9.54 9.54
C ALA A 85 3.06 -9.65 8.24
N ILE A 86 3.78 -8.58 7.89
CA ILE A 86 4.65 -8.54 6.70
C ILE A 86 5.85 -9.50 6.84
N LEU A 87 6.42 -9.64 8.03
CA LEU A 87 7.55 -10.54 8.26
C LEU A 87 7.14 -12.02 8.30
N LEU A 88 5.97 -12.33 8.86
CA LEU A 88 5.52 -13.70 9.11
C LEU A 88 4.75 -14.31 7.93
N GLN A 89 4.46 -13.55 6.88
CA GLN A 89 3.78 -14.07 5.71
C GLN A 89 4.60 -15.15 4.99
N SER A 90 3.91 -16.07 4.31
CA SER A 90 4.56 -17.15 3.53
C SER A 90 4.98 -16.72 2.12
N LYS A 91 4.70 -15.49 1.72
CA LYS A 91 5.04 -14.92 0.40
C LYS A 91 6.52 -14.50 0.35
N PRO A 92 7.10 -14.30 -0.85
CA PRO A 92 8.40 -13.65 -1.01
C PRO A 92 8.45 -12.31 -0.26
N GLY A 93 9.63 -11.97 0.26
CA GLY A 93 9.82 -10.73 1.01
C GLY A 93 9.41 -9.49 0.20
N ILE A 94 8.77 -8.54 0.88
CA ILE A 94 8.32 -7.27 0.29
C ILE A 94 9.47 -6.27 0.25
N HIS A 95 9.69 -5.65 -0.90
CA HIS A 95 10.69 -4.60 -1.06
C HIS A 95 10.09 -3.22 -0.74
N PHE A 96 10.73 -2.45 0.13
CA PHE A 96 10.35 -1.06 0.41
C PHE A 96 11.25 -0.09 -0.36
N GLU A 97 10.66 0.71 -1.24
CA GLU A 97 11.32 1.72 -2.06
C GLU A 97 11.37 3.05 -1.29
N ALA A 98 12.33 3.18 -0.38
CA ALA A 98 12.50 4.38 0.45
C ALA A 98 13.00 5.58 -0.37
N CYS A 99 12.45 6.77 -0.08
CA CYS A 99 12.75 8.03 -0.78
C CYS A 99 12.99 9.17 0.21
N ASP A 100 14.19 9.25 0.80
CA ASP A 100 14.50 10.13 1.94
C ASP A 100 14.25 11.62 1.67
N ILE A 101 14.59 12.11 0.47
CA ILE A 101 14.44 13.53 0.12
C ILE A 101 12.98 13.89 -0.18
N CYS A 102 12.25 13.01 -0.86
CA CYS A 102 10.85 13.26 -1.25
C CYS A 102 9.92 13.29 -0.04
N SER A 103 10.28 12.59 1.04
CA SER A 103 9.47 12.46 2.25
C SER A 103 9.71 13.59 3.27
N PHE A 104 10.59 14.55 2.95
CA PHE A 104 10.99 15.64 3.84
C PHE A 104 10.18 16.94 3.62
N PHE A 105 9.47 17.04 2.49
CA PHE A 105 8.68 18.20 2.08
C PHE A 105 7.19 17.86 2.11
#